data_AF-A0A060BUC0-F1
#
_entry.id   AF-A0A060BUC0-F1
#
_cell.length_a   1.000
_cell.length_b   1.000
_cell.length_c   1.000
_cell.angle_alpha   90.00
_cell.angle_beta   90.00
_cell.angle_gamma   90.00
#
_symmetry.space_group_name_H-M   'P 1'
#
loop_
_entity.id
_entity.type
_entity.pdbx_description
1 polymer ?
#
loop_
_entity_poly.entity_id
_entity_poly.type
_entity_poly.pdbx_seq_one_letter_code
_entity_poly.pdbx_strand_id
1 'polypeptide(L)'
;VRSGEIYKFHIRSRFNGYAVNKADPFARYAEVPPRTGSVLWDLDYEWGDGEWMASRAARNSADAPMSVYEVHLGSWMRVPEEDNRSLTYRELAPRLAEYVSEMNFTHVEFLPVMEHPFYGSWGYQTTGTSRRQAASGRLRTSCTL
;
A
#
# COMPACT_ATOMS: atom_id res chain seq x y z
N VAL A 1 -15.38 20.06 -1.11
CA VAL A 1 -14.88 18.67 -1.00
C VAL A 1 -13.55 18.74 -0.26
N ARG A 2 -13.42 18.04 0.86
CA ARG A 2 -12.28 18.06 1.77
C ARG A 2 -11.58 16.70 1.78
N SER A 3 -10.26 16.72 1.93
CA SER A 3 -9.46 15.52 2.19
C SER A 3 -10.05 14.71 3.36
N GLY A 4 -10.19 13.40 3.19
CA GLY A 4 -10.82 12.48 4.15
C GLY A 4 -12.32 12.23 3.93
N GLU A 5 -12.99 12.92 3.00
CA GLU A 5 -14.39 12.63 2.68
C GLU A 5 -14.55 11.26 2.03
N ILE A 6 -15.55 10.50 2.50
CA ILE A 6 -15.89 9.17 1.98
C ILE A 6 -16.96 9.32 0.90
N TYR A 7 -16.76 8.68 -0.25
CA TYR A 7 -17.69 8.72 -1.37
C TYR A 7 -17.82 7.37 -2.10
N LYS A 8 -18.92 7.23 -2.85
CA LYS A 8 -19.19 6.13 -3.79
C LYS A 8 -19.96 6.69 -4.98
N PHE A 9 -19.83 6.05 -6.14
CA PHE A 9 -20.65 6.34 -7.30
C PHE A 9 -21.94 5.52 -7.25
N HIS A 10 -23.08 6.20 -7.26
CA HIS A 10 -24.38 5.55 -7.48
C HIS A 10 -24.61 5.41 -8.99
N ILE A 11 -24.47 4.18 -9.49
CA ILE A 11 -24.59 3.87 -10.92
C ILE A 11 -25.99 3.32 -11.17
N ARG A 12 -26.70 3.92 -12.13
CA ARG A 12 -27.98 3.41 -12.64
C ARG A 12 -27.81 2.98 -14.10
N SER A 13 -28.09 1.71 -14.38
CA SER A 13 -28.13 1.18 -15.73
C SER A 13 -29.39 1.62 -16.45
N ARG A 14 -29.29 1.76 -17.76
CA ARG A 14 -30.45 1.95 -18.64
C ARG A 14 -31.26 0.67 -18.82
N PHE A 15 -30.69 -0.49 -18.48
CA PHE A 15 -31.31 -1.80 -18.67
C PHE A 15 -31.73 -2.41 -17.32
N ASN A 16 -32.92 -3.02 -17.31
CA ASN A 16 -33.44 -3.86 -16.22
C ASN A 16 -33.48 -3.21 -14.83
N GLY A 17 -33.54 -1.87 -14.76
CA GLY A 17 -33.61 -1.14 -13.49
C GLY A 17 -32.41 -1.35 -12.56
N TYR A 18 -31.28 -1.85 -13.09
CA TYR A 18 -30.11 -2.16 -12.26
C TYR A 18 -29.51 -0.88 -11.68
N ALA A 19 -29.39 -0.82 -10.35
CA ALA A 19 -28.74 0.26 -9.64
C ALA A 19 -27.78 -0.31 -8.58
N VAL A 20 -26.59 0.30 -8.46
CA VAL A 20 -25.56 -0.19 -7.54
C VAL A 20 -24.69 0.97 -7.06
N ASN A 21 -24.19 0.88 -5.83
CA ASN A 21 -23.14 1.77 -5.34
C ASN A 21 -21.78 1.11 -5.59
N LYS A 22 -20.95 1.73 -6.43
CA LYS A 22 -19.60 1.28 -6.72
C LYS A 22 -18.59 2.23 -6.12
N ALA A 23 -17.51 1.64 -5.61
CA ALA A 23 -16.36 2.39 -5.20
C ALA A 23 -15.59 2.86 -6.45
N ASP A 24 -14.93 4.01 -6.38
CA ASP A 24 -14.20 4.59 -7.51
C ASP A 24 -12.99 3.71 -7.92
N PRO A 25 -12.92 3.21 -9.17
CA PRO A 25 -11.80 2.41 -9.65
C PRO A 25 -10.43 3.10 -9.50
N PHE A 26 -10.40 4.43 -9.56
CA PHE A 26 -9.20 5.27 -9.48
C PHE A 26 -8.99 5.91 -8.09
N ALA A 27 -9.78 5.51 -7.08
CA ALA A 27 -9.56 5.99 -5.73
C ALA A 27 -8.15 5.65 -5.25
N ARG A 28 -7.48 6.65 -4.68
CA ARG A 28 -6.14 6.50 -4.11
C ARG A 28 -6.18 5.90 -2.70
N TYR A 29 -7.29 6.12 -1.99
CA TYR A 29 -7.52 5.63 -0.65
C TYR A 29 -8.89 4.98 -0.53
N ALA A 30 -8.98 3.96 0.31
CA ALA A 30 -10.22 3.26 0.61
C ALA A 30 -10.44 3.20 2.12
N GLU A 31 -11.68 2.95 2.52
CA GLU A 31 -11.95 2.58 3.91
C GLU A 31 -11.35 1.21 4.24
N VAL A 32 -11.05 0.98 5.52
CA VAL A 32 -10.59 -0.33 5.99
C VAL A 32 -11.72 -1.36 5.82
N PRO A 33 -11.44 -2.55 5.23
CA PRO A 33 -12.40 -3.65 5.15
C PRO A 33 -13.05 -3.96 6.51
N PRO A 34 -14.34 -4.32 6.55
CA PRO A 34 -15.22 -4.67 5.42
C PRO A 34 -15.89 -3.47 4.71
N ARG A 35 -15.56 -2.24 5.10
CA ARG A 35 -16.10 -1.04 4.44
C ARG A 35 -15.51 -0.88 3.04
N THR A 36 -16.26 -0.26 2.14
CA THR A 36 -15.94 -0.21 0.69
C THR A 36 -15.99 1.19 0.10
N GLY A 37 -16.09 2.25 0.91
CA GLY A 37 -16.05 3.62 0.44
C GLY A 37 -14.68 3.98 -0.14
N SER A 38 -14.69 4.83 -1.16
CA SER A 38 -13.50 5.55 -1.60
C SER A 38 -13.30 6.76 -0.69
N VAL A 39 -12.06 7.09 -0.38
CA VAL A 39 -11.74 8.26 0.46
C VAL A 39 -10.94 9.25 -0.37
N LEU A 40 -11.38 10.51 -0.37
CA LEU A 40 -10.64 11.59 -1.02
C LEU A 40 -9.33 11.83 -0.26
N TRP A 41 -8.21 11.88 -0.97
CA TRP A 41 -6.90 12.06 -0.33
C TRP A 41 -5.94 12.85 -1.23
N ASP A 42 -5.15 13.72 -0.61
CA ASP A 42 -4.15 14.58 -1.27
C ASP A 42 -2.75 13.94 -1.29
N LEU A 43 -1.96 14.30 -2.31
CA LEU A 43 -0.63 13.72 -2.57
C LEU A 43 0.51 14.66 -2.16
N ASP A 44 0.30 15.49 -1.15
CA ASP A 44 1.21 16.53 -0.69
C ASP A 44 2.34 16.00 0.22
N TYR A 45 2.92 14.86 -0.14
CA TYR A 45 4.09 14.32 0.55
C TYR A 45 5.38 14.86 -0.04
N GLU A 46 6.23 15.43 0.82
CA GLU A 46 7.57 15.91 0.45
C GLU A 46 8.58 14.76 0.57
N TRP A 47 9.24 14.47 -0.55
CA TRP A 47 10.23 13.40 -0.64
C TRP A 47 11.62 13.89 -0.25
N GLY A 48 12.37 13.06 0.48
CA GLY A 48 13.74 13.32 0.92
C GLY A 48 14.81 12.44 0.25
N ASP A 49 14.47 11.75 -0.84
CA ASP A 49 15.28 10.69 -1.47
C ASP A 49 16.05 11.16 -2.72
N GLY A 50 16.25 12.47 -2.87
CA GLY A 50 16.84 13.07 -4.08
C GLY A 50 18.22 12.51 -4.45
N GLU A 51 19.11 12.30 -3.46
CA GLU A 51 20.44 11.72 -3.68
C GLU A 51 20.36 10.26 -4.14
N TRP A 52 19.45 9.47 -3.53
CA TRP A 52 19.21 8.09 -3.93
C TRP A 52 18.72 8.02 -5.38
N MET A 53 17.72 8.83 -5.71
CA MET A 53 17.14 8.90 -7.05
C MET A 53 18.15 9.28 -8.13
N ALA A 54 19.12 10.16 -7.82
CA ALA A 54 20.20 10.52 -8.73
C ALA A 54 21.14 9.34 -9.06
N SER A 55 21.32 8.40 -8.12
CA SER A 55 22.22 7.24 -8.30
C SER A 55 21.52 5.94 -8.71
N ARG A 56 20.18 5.89 -8.65
CA ARG A 56 19.36 4.69 -8.86
C ARG A 56 19.65 3.96 -10.18
N ALA A 57 19.85 4.69 -11.28
CA ALA A 57 20.06 4.08 -12.59
C ALA A 57 21.31 3.18 -12.63
N ALA A 58 22.40 3.60 -11.96
CA ALA A 58 23.62 2.81 -11.88
C ALA A 58 23.48 1.62 -10.91
N ARG A 59 22.70 1.77 -9.84
CA ARG A 59 22.48 0.70 -8.85
C ARG A 59 21.54 -0.41 -9.33
N ASN A 60 20.71 -0.11 -10.34
CA ASN A 60 19.76 -1.05 -10.94
C ASN A 60 20.17 -1.45 -12.37
N SER A 61 21.43 -1.25 -12.75
CA SER A 61 21.92 -1.70 -14.04
C SER A 61 21.99 -3.23 -14.09
N ALA A 62 21.98 -3.80 -15.29
CA ALA A 62 21.99 -5.27 -15.47
C ALA A 62 23.27 -5.95 -14.92
N ASP A 63 24.34 -5.17 -14.75
CA ASP A 63 25.65 -5.57 -14.22
C ASP A 63 25.83 -5.24 -12.73
N ALA A 64 24.86 -4.58 -12.09
CA ALA A 64 24.90 -4.31 -10.66
C ALA A 64 24.54 -5.55 -9.83
N PRO A 65 25.08 -5.71 -8.61
CA PRO A 65 24.70 -6.81 -7.72
C PRO A 65 23.21 -6.67 -7.33
N MET A 66 22.46 -7.76 -7.51
CA MET A 66 21.06 -7.84 -7.12
C MET A 66 20.84 -9.01 -6.15
N SER A 67 20.55 -8.66 -4.91
CA SER A 67 20.04 -9.56 -3.87
C SER A 67 18.74 -8.98 -3.33
N VAL A 68 17.65 -9.73 -3.50
CA VAL A 68 16.27 -9.29 -3.25
C VAL A 68 15.70 -10.02 -2.04
N TYR A 69 15.15 -9.25 -1.10
CA TYR A 69 14.39 -9.79 0.02
C TYR A 69 12.89 -9.67 -0.26
N GLU A 70 12.23 -10.80 -0.52
CA GLU A 70 10.79 -10.84 -0.76
C GLU A 70 10.01 -10.80 0.58
N VAL A 71 9.04 -9.89 0.69
CA VAL A 71 8.32 -9.62 1.94
C VAL A 71 6.83 -9.46 1.73
N HIS A 72 6.05 -10.21 2.52
CA HIS A 72 4.64 -9.93 2.75
C HIS A 72 4.50 -9.05 4.01
N LEU A 73 4.25 -7.76 3.81
CA LEU A 73 4.23 -6.73 4.88
C LEU A 73 3.30 -7.08 6.03
N GLY A 74 2.18 -7.73 5.71
CA GLY A 74 1.18 -8.10 6.70
C GLY A 74 1.60 -9.23 7.65
N SER A 75 2.53 -10.09 7.25
CA SER A 75 2.97 -11.25 8.03
C SER A 75 4.45 -11.22 8.41
N TRP A 76 5.20 -10.20 8.00
CA TRP A 76 6.62 -10.07 8.30
C TRP A 76 6.89 -9.97 9.80
N MET A 77 6.14 -9.11 10.50
CA MET A 77 6.23 -8.94 11.94
C MET A 77 4.87 -8.55 12.52
N ARG A 78 4.57 -9.09 13.70
CA ARG A 78 3.32 -8.90 14.44
C ARG A 78 3.65 -8.30 15.81
N VAL A 79 2.67 -7.64 16.44
CA VAL A 79 2.80 -7.06 17.80
C VAL A 79 2.01 -7.95 18.76
N PRO A 80 2.66 -8.89 19.48
CA PRO A 80 1.97 -9.85 20.35
C PRO A 80 1.14 -9.19 21.45
N GLU A 81 1.59 -8.05 21.96
CA GLU A 81 0.95 -7.28 23.03
C GLU A 81 -0.36 -6.62 22.59
N GLU A 82 -0.58 -6.49 21.29
CA GLU A 82 -1.75 -5.82 20.70
C GLU A 82 -2.58 -6.81 19.86
N ASP A 83 -2.97 -7.92 20.48
CA ASP A 83 -3.75 -9.00 19.86
C ASP A 83 -3.12 -9.52 18.55
N ASN A 84 -1.79 -9.67 18.59
CA ASN A 84 -0.97 -10.01 17.44
C ASN A 84 -1.09 -9.06 16.27
N ARG A 85 -1.57 -7.81 16.35
CA ARG A 85 -1.81 -6.97 15.15
C ARG A 85 -0.59 -6.83 14.22
N SER A 86 -0.85 -6.48 12.96
CA SER A 86 0.21 -6.19 11.99
C SER A 86 0.78 -4.79 12.23
N LEU A 87 2.03 -4.59 11.83
CA LEU A 87 2.67 -3.28 11.89
C LEU A 87 2.04 -2.32 10.88
N THR A 88 1.93 -1.05 11.25
CA THR A 88 1.69 0.04 10.32
C THR A 88 2.95 0.31 9.50
N TYR A 89 2.83 0.96 8.34
CA TYR A 89 4.00 1.30 7.52
C TYR A 89 5.04 2.15 8.26
N ARG A 90 4.62 2.97 9.23
CA ARG A 90 5.52 3.82 10.04
C ARG A 90 6.32 3.02 11.04
N GLU A 91 5.75 1.96 11.56
CA GLU A 91 6.44 1.06 12.48
C GLU A 91 7.32 0.07 11.73
N LEU A 92 6.87 -0.35 10.54
CA LEU A 92 7.57 -1.32 9.69
C LEU A 92 8.77 -0.70 8.98
N ALA A 93 8.65 0.51 8.41
CA ALA A 93 9.69 1.13 7.60
C ALA A 93 11.08 1.17 8.27
N PRO A 94 11.25 1.70 9.50
CA PRO A 94 12.58 1.74 10.12
C PRO A 94 13.12 0.34 10.45
N ARG A 95 12.26 -0.58 10.92
CA ARG A 95 12.66 -1.94 11.29
C ARG A 95 13.09 -2.77 10.09
N LEU A 96 12.34 -2.64 8.99
CA LEU A 96 12.64 -3.36 7.76
C LEU A 96 13.91 -2.81 7.10
N ALA A 97 14.08 -1.49 7.09
CA ALA A 97 15.28 -0.86 6.57
C ALA A 97 16.55 -1.29 7.33
N GLU A 98 16.48 -1.34 8.67
CA GLU A 98 17.56 -1.83 9.53
C GLU A 98 17.89 -3.29 9.20
N TYR A 99 16.90 -4.18 9.21
CA TYR A 99 17.09 -5.60 8.91
C TYR A 99 17.71 -5.87 7.52
N VAL A 100 17.20 -5.18 6.50
CA VAL A 100 17.70 -5.30 5.11
C VAL A 100 19.14 -4.82 5.01
N SER A 101 19.49 -3.75 5.72
CA SER A 101 20.85 -3.21 5.79
C SER A 101 21.81 -4.16 6.51
N GLU A 102 21.42 -4.74 7.65
CA GLU A 102 22.23 -5.69 8.40
C GLU A 102 22.51 -6.97 7.60
N MET A 103 21.50 -7.45 6.87
CA MET A 103 21.58 -8.65 6.05
C MET A 103 22.22 -8.40 4.67
N ASN A 104 22.62 -7.16 4.37
CA ASN A 104 23.25 -6.75 3.11
C ASN A 104 22.41 -7.06 1.85
N PHE A 105 21.08 -6.98 1.97
CA PHE A 105 20.22 -7.03 0.80
C PHE A 105 20.28 -5.70 0.04
N THR A 106 20.18 -5.78 -1.28
CA THR A 106 20.22 -4.60 -2.15
C THR A 106 18.83 -4.06 -2.46
N HIS A 107 17.83 -4.94 -2.44
CA HIS A 107 16.46 -4.68 -2.88
C HIS A 107 15.47 -5.39 -1.96
N VAL A 108 14.26 -4.84 -1.87
CA VAL A 108 13.12 -5.46 -1.22
C VAL A 108 12.01 -5.60 -2.25
N GLU A 109 11.45 -6.80 -2.37
CA GLU A 109 10.30 -7.07 -3.20
C GLU A 109 9.08 -7.26 -2.31
N PHE A 110 8.02 -6.51 -2.55
CA PHE A 110 6.79 -6.63 -1.78
C PHE A 110 5.77 -7.50 -2.51
N LEU A 111 5.15 -8.42 -1.78
CA LEU A 111 3.87 -8.99 -2.22
C LEU A 111 2.83 -7.85 -2.39
N PRO A 112 1.77 -8.04 -3.21
CA PRO A 112 0.90 -6.96 -3.63
C PRO A 112 0.35 -6.11 -2.46
N VAL A 113 0.80 -4.84 -2.41
CA VAL A 113 0.43 -3.84 -1.37
C VAL A 113 -0.90 -3.13 -1.66
N MET A 114 -1.55 -3.51 -2.75
CA MET A 114 -2.79 -2.93 -3.23
C MET A 114 -3.97 -3.44 -2.39
N GLU A 115 -5.03 -2.63 -2.31
CA GLU A 115 -6.22 -2.97 -1.53
C GLU A 115 -6.85 -4.27 -2.04
N HIS A 116 -6.95 -5.24 -1.12
CA HIS A 116 -7.53 -6.55 -1.35
C HIS A 116 -8.48 -6.87 -0.18
N PRO A 117 -9.72 -7.28 -0.45
CA PRO A 117 -10.74 -7.48 0.57
C PRO A 117 -10.50 -8.74 1.40
N PHE A 118 -9.71 -9.68 0.87
CA PHE A 118 -9.42 -10.95 1.53
C PHE A 118 -7.93 -11.12 1.77
N TYR A 119 -7.54 -11.05 3.03
CA TYR A 119 -6.14 -11.12 3.44
C TYR A 119 -5.46 -12.46 3.12
N GLY A 120 -6.23 -13.56 3.10
CA GLY A 120 -5.74 -14.87 2.68
C GLY A 120 -5.42 -14.99 1.18
N SER A 121 -5.71 -13.95 0.39
CA SER A 121 -5.27 -13.89 -1.01
C SER A 121 -3.81 -13.45 -1.17
N TRP A 122 -3.13 -13.06 -0.08
CA TRP A 122 -1.78 -12.48 -0.08
C TRP A 122 -1.62 -11.30 -1.04
N GLY A 123 -2.72 -10.57 -1.26
CA GLY A 123 -2.77 -9.41 -2.14
C GLY A 123 -3.08 -9.70 -3.61
N TYR A 124 -3.12 -10.96 -4.05
CA TYR A 124 -3.34 -11.28 -5.47
C TYR A 124 -4.78 -11.04 -5.94
N GLN A 125 -5.76 -10.97 -5.04
CA GLN A 125 -7.15 -10.64 -5.38
C GLN A 125 -7.44 -9.16 -5.14
N THR A 126 -6.87 -8.29 -5.96
CA THR A 126 -7.04 -6.84 -5.84
C THR A 126 -8.43 -6.39 -6.30
N THR A 127 -9.06 -5.48 -5.56
CA THR A 127 -10.36 -4.88 -5.96
C THR A 127 -10.24 -3.46 -6.53
N GLY A 128 -9.03 -2.90 -6.55
CA GLY A 128 -8.73 -1.66 -7.26
C GLY A 128 -7.24 -1.44 -7.44
N THR A 129 -6.78 -1.39 -8.70
CA THR A 129 -5.37 -1.27 -9.11
C THR A 129 -4.74 0.09 -8.79
N SER A 130 -5.49 1.06 -8.25
CA SER A 130 -4.95 2.35 -7.80
C SER A 130 -5.12 2.59 -6.29
N ARG A 131 -5.72 1.64 -5.57
CA ARG A 131 -6.00 1.74 -4.13
C ARG A 131 -4.87 1.12 -3.31
N ARG A 132 -4.24 1.89 -2.43
CA ARG A 132 -3.31 1.33 -1.42
C ARG A 132 -4.06 0.83 -0.19
N GLN A 133 -3.53 -0.22 0.44
CA GLN A 133 -4.19 -0.87 1.56
C GLN A 133 -4.34 0.07 2.77
N ALA A 134 -5.57 0.20 3.31
CA ALA A 134 -5.82 1.09 4.45
C ALA A 134 -5.41 0.49 5.82
N ALA A 135 -5.22 -0.83 5.89
CA ALA A 135 -4.90 -1.58 7.12
C ALA A 135 -3.53 -1.22 7.74
N SER A 136 -2.67 -0.56 6.98
CA SER A 136 -1.27 -0.25 7.32
C SER A 136 -1.04 1.22 7.70
N GLY A 137 -2.10 2.00 7.92
CA GLY A 137 -2.02 3.40 8.36
C GLY A 137 -2.22 4.42 7.23
N ARG A 138 -2.17 5.72 7.59
CA ARG A 138 -2.50 6.85 6.67
C ARG A 138 -1.63 6.84 5.40
N LEU A 139 -2.13 7.31 4.27
CA LEU A 139 -1.40 7.35 2.98
C LEU A 139 -0.02 8.01 3.01
N ARG A 140 0.19 9.07 3.82
CA ARG A 140 1.50 9.70 4.03
C ARG A 140 2.56 8.73 4.57
N THR A 141 2.11 7.66 5.22
CA THR A 141 2.93 6.62 5.87
C THR A 141 3.51 5.64 4.86
N SER A 142 2.84 5.46 3.70
CA SER A 142 3.30 4.54 2.65
C SER A 142 4.37 5.15 1.73
N CYS A 143 4.52 6.47 1.71
CA CYS A 143 5.59 7.16 0.98
C CYS A 143 6.91 7.24 1.77
N THR A 144 6.93 6.70 2.99
CA THR A 144 8.13 6.59 3.85
C THR A 144 8.76 5.19 3.77
N LEU A 145 8.16 4.28 2.99
CA LEU A 145 8.75 2.98 2.64
C LEU A 145 9.61 3.10 1.38
#